data_AF-A0A7S0B3E4-F1
#
_entry.id   AF-A0A7S0B3E4-F1
#
_cell.length_a   1.000
_cell.length_b   1.000
_cell.length_c   1.000
_cell.angle_alpha   90.00
_cell.angle_beta   90.00
_cell.angle_gamma   90.00
#
_symmetry.space_group_name_H-M   'P 1'
#
loop_
_entity.id
_entity.type
_entity.pdbx_description
1 polymer ?
#
loop_
_entity_poly.entity_id
_entity_poly.type
_entity_poly.pdbx_seq_one_letter_code
_entity_poly.pdbx_strand_id
1 'polypeptide(L)'
;EFSPRKKSRASRLARPEIYVAPSHQWSSWLFSLAMLVVVLPALLTYVAIYLGKDAANPPSFFVRLVLCIFLDSVYGGAYYAVLLPPARLLARFLPGAWVPGSSKECEKQENAVVDLSITWPLPGSQIPPSWIDVARRSKRDNPFFLNHARGSTRLRQAVFRITAALGTLTMVHTMNKFVDHGSSLADIGLEISFTDIGWGFIVGSIIVIILFLVEVALGWIHVVGYFEIVVPGEFLIINLLWDILFHVGVSINEEVSLRGWILVNTTQYARTLGLSPSEAMAVAVALQAGVFALMHMGSPGASRVGLTNLVIGGTVAALNVFLSGGLSFSLGWHFGWNIWMGHFLGLSTSGIPMSAKLISVVPDPKKASLHGGKFGPEQSPLAATAYLLGCTALALIYGGDGLAMWRDKLA
;
A
#
# COMPACT_ATOMS: atom_id res chain seq x y z
N GLU A 1 -57.94 -30.49 1.36
CA GLU A 1 -56.76 -30.63 0.47
C GLU A 1 -55.79 -29.48 0.71
N PHE A 2 -54.62 -29.80 1.26
CA PHE A 2 -53.57 -28.85 1.58
C PHE A 2 -52.67 -28.66 0.35
N SER A 3 -52.64 -27.45 -0.21
CA SER A 3 -51.69 -27.05 -1.24
C SER A 3 -50.33 -26.68 -0.58
N PRO A 4 -49.20 -27.28 -0.98
CA PRO A 4 -47.92 -27.00 -0.34
C PRO A 4 -47.33 -25.67 -0.85
N ARG A 5 -47.02 -24.81 0.12
CA ARG A 5 -46.30 -23.53 -0.01
C ARG A 5 -45.04 -23.70 -0.87
N LYS A 6 -44.92 -22.84 -1.91
CA LYS A 6 -43.68 -22.57 -2.63
C LYS A 6 -42.58 -22.21 -1.62
N LYS A 7 -41.61 -23.10 -1.44
CA LYS A 7 -40.39 -22.82 -0.67
C LYS A 7 -39.68 -21.61 -1.28
N SER A 8 -39.35 -20.66 -0.41
CA SER A 8 -38.65 -19.43 -0.72
C SER A 8 -37.29 -19.72 -1.37
N ARG A 9 -36.86 -18.81 -2.25
CA ARG A 9 -35.56 -18.82 -2.96
C ARG A 9 -34.37 -18.52 -2.02
N ALA A 10 -34.49 -18.83 -0.73
CA ALA A 10 -33.61 -18.44 0.36
C ALA A 10 -32.76 -19.59 0.94
N SER A 11 -32.48 -20.64 0.17
CA SER A 11 -31.66 -21.77 0.64
C SER A 11 -30.62 -22.26 -0.40
N ARG A 12 -29.97 -21.35 -1.12
CA ARG A 12 -28.70 -21.65 -1.82
C ARG A 12 -27.51 -21.18 -1.00
N LEU A 13 -27.39 -21.69 0.23
CA LEU A 13 -26.08 -21.97 0.81
C LEU A 13 -25.75 -23.40 0.39
N ALA A 14 -25.28 -23.57 -0.84
CA ALA A 14 -24.64 -24.81 -1.25
C ALA A 14 -23.36 -24.93 -0.40
N ARG A 15 -23.42 -25.69 0.69
CA ARG A 15 -22.23 -26.22 1.36
C ARG A 15 -21.57 -27.17 0.36
N PRO A 16 -20.33 -26.93 -0.10
CA PRO A 16 -19.64 -27.91 -0.91
C PRO A 16 -19.28 -29.12 -0.04
N GLU A 17 -19.59 -30.30 -0.56
CA GLU A 17 -19.20 -31.60 -0.02
C GLU A 17 -17.68 -31.66 0.22
N ILE A 18 -17.31 -32.18 1.38
CA ILE A 18 -15.92 -32.46 1.73
C ILE A 18 -15.49 -33.69 0.94
N TYR A 19 -14.59 -33.52 -0.02
CA TYR A 19 -13.83 -34.61 -0.60
C TYR A 19 -12.37 -34.49 -0.19
N VAL A 20 -11.90 -35.42 0.64
CA VAL A 20 -10.50 -35.57 1.01
C VAL A 20 -9.99 -36.87 0.38
N ALA A 21 -8.97 -36.76 -0.46
CA ALA A 21 -8.06 -37.86 -0.76
C ALA A 21 -6.62 -37.36 -0.50
N PRO A 22 -5.87 -37.91 0.46
CA PRO A 22 -4.47 -37.55 0.66
C PRO A 22 -3.55 -38.74 0.40
N SER A 23 -2.65 -38.65 -0.59
CA SER A 23 -1.31 -39.28 -0.55
C SER A 23 -0.56 -39.18 -1.89
N HIS A 24 0.02 -38.00 -2.18
CA HIS A 24 1.26 -37.86 -2.99
C HIS A 24 1.76 -36.41 -3.10
N GLN A 25 0.99 -35.41 -2.65
CA GLN A 25 1.34 -33.98 -2.76
C GLN A 25 2.04 -33.37 -1.52
N TRP A 26 2.18 -34.13 -0.44
CA TRP A 26 2.81 -33.60 0.79
C TRP A 26 4.29 -33.32 0.58
N SER A 27 5.00 -34.18 -0.17
CA SER A 27 6.41 -33.98 -0.49
C SER A 27 6.63 -32.77 -1.40
N SER A 28 5.77 -32.53 -2.39
CA SER A 28 5.88 -31.37 -3.29
C SER A 28 5.54 -30.06 -2.59
N TRP A 29 4.55 -30.06 -1.69
CA TRP A 29 4.24 -28.88 -0.87
C TRP A 29 5.36 -28.59 0.14
N LEU A 30 5.85 -29.59 0.88
CA LEU A 30 6.97 -29.43 1.82
C LEU A 30 8.23 -28.95 1.10
N PHE A 31 8.52 -29.50 -0.08
CA PHE A 31 9.63 -29.04 -0.92
C PHE A 31 9.45 -27.59 -1.34
N SER A 32 8.28 -27.20 -1.85
CA SER A 32 8.00 -25.81 -2.27
C SER A 32 8.13 -24.84 -1.09
N LEU A 33 7.64 -25.24 0.09
CA LEU A 33 7.76 -24.45 1.32
C LEU A 33 9.22 -24.32 1.76
N ALA A 34 9.98 -25.42 1.77
CA ALA A 34 11.41 -25.39 2.09
C ALA A 34 12.21 -24.53 1.10
N MET A 35 11.88 -24.61 -0.19
CA MET A 35 12.50 -23.77 -1.22
C MET A 35 12.24 -22.28 -0.96
N LEU A 36 10.99 -21.91 -0.67
CA LEU A 36 10.59 -20.51 -0.47
C LEU A 36 11.08 -19.93 0.86
N VAL A 37 11.06 -20.72 1.94
CA VAL A 37 11.33 -20.23 3.30
C VAL A 37 12.80 -20.37 3.70
N VAL A 38 13.52 -21.35 3.13
CA VAL A 38 14.91 -21.65 3.54
C VAL A 38 15.88 -21.50 2.38
N VAL A 39 15.70 -22.24 1.29
CA VAL A 39 16.73 -22.35 0.25
C VAL A 39 16.93 -21.04 -0.50
N LEU A 40 15.86 -20.42 -1.01
CA LEU A 40 15.96 -19.17 -1.77
C LEU A 40 16.46 -17.99 -0.90
N PRO A 41 15.92 -17.75 0.31
CA PRO A 41 16.48 -16.74 1.20
C PRO A 41 17.96 -16.97 1.52
N ALA A 42 18.36 -18.20 1.86
CA ALA A 42 19.75 -18.51 2.17
C ALA A 42 20.68 -18.32 0.96
N LEU A 43 20.25 -18.75 -0.23
CA LEU A 43 21.00 -18.61 -1.47
C LEU A 43 21.21 -17.13 -1.81
N LEU A 44 20.16 -16.30 -1.81
CA LEU A 44 20.31 -14.88 -2.12
C LEU A 44 21.11 -14.13 -1.05
N THR A 45 20.97 -14.51 0.23
CA THR A 45 21.82 -13.97 1.30
C THR A 45 23.29 -14.32 1.07
N TYR A 46 23.58 -15.56 0.66
CA TYR A 46 24.94 -15.98 0.30
C TYR A 46 25.47 -15.20 -0.91
N VAL A 47 24.65 -14.97 -1.95
CA VAL A 47 25.02 -14.12 -3.09
C VAL A 47 25.34 -12.70 -2.63
N ALA A 48 24.56 -12.11 -1.73
CA ALA A 48 24.84 -10.79 -1.16
C ALA A 48 26.19 -10.76 -0.42
N ILE A 49 26.44 -11.75 0.44
CA ILE A 49 27.72 -11.89 1.16
C ILE A 49 28.90 -12.05 0.18
N TYR A 50 28.73 -12.87 -0.85
CA TYR A 50 29.77 -13.13 -1.84
C TYR A 50 30.10 -11.88 -2.65
N LEU A 51 29.08 -11.16 -3.13
CA LEU A 51 29.26 -9.93 -3.92
C LEU A 51 29.90 -8.80 -3.10
N GLY A 52 29.62 -8.74 -1.81
CA GLY A 52 30.20 -7.72 -0.93
C GLY A 52 31.55 -8.07 -0.28
N LYS A 53 32.13 -9.23 -0.64
CA LYS A 53 33.36 -9.73 0.00
C LYS A 53 34.61 -8.93 -0.39
N ASP A 54 34.64 -8.38 -1.59
CA ASP A 54 35.74 -7.53 -2.08
C ASP A 54 35.38 -6.06 -1.92
N ALA A 55 35.75 -5.48 -0.78
CA ALA A 55 35.51 -4.06 -0.49
C ALA A 55 36.26 -3.11 -1.45
N ALA A 56 37.32 -3.57 -2.14
CA ALA A 56 38.07 -2.76 -3.08
C ALA A 56 37.35 -2.64 -4.44
N ASN A 57 36.52 -3.62 -4.80
CA ASN A 57 35.77 -3.65 -6.06
C ASN A 57 34.28 -3.94 -5.80
N PRO A 58 33.52 -2.97 -5.28
CA PRO A 58 32.11 -3.18 -4.99
C PRO A 58 31.31 -3.48 -6.26
N PRO A 59 30.21 -4.26 -6.15
CA PRO A 59 29.33 -4.52 -7.27
C PRO A 59 28.73 -3.21 -7.79
N SER A 60 28.52 -3.14 -9.11
CA SER A 60 27.93 -1.97 -9.74
C SER A 60 26.53 -1.67 -9.19
N PHE A 61 26.10 -0.40 -9.28
CA PHE A 61 24.76 0.02 -8.84
C PHE A 61 23.65 -0.85 -9.43
N PHE A 62 23.71 -1.20 -10.72
CA PHE A 62 22.70 -2.04 -11.37
C PHE A 62 22.64 -3.46 -10.79
N VAL A 63 23.80 -4.06 -10.48
CA VAL A 63 23.84 -5.38 -9.82
C VAL A 63 23.21 -5.30 -8.43
N ARG A 64 23.54 -4.25 -7.66
CA ARG A 64 22.97 -3.99 -6.34
C ARG A 64 21.46 -3.77 -6.39
N LEU A 65 20.97 -3.00 -7.37
CA LEU A 65 19.55 -2.73 -7.58
C LEU A 65 18.77 -4.02 -7.91
N VAL A 66 19.30 -4.85 -8.81
CA VAL A 66 18.69 -6.13 -9.15
C VAL A 66 18.64 -7.05 -7.92
N LEU A 67 19.75 -7.16 -7.19
CA LEU A 67 19.82 -7.97 -5.97
C LEU A 67 18.82 -7.49 -4.91
N CYS A 68 18.73 -6.17 -4.69
CA CYS A 68 17.77 -5.55 -3.79
C CYS A 68 16.33 -5.96 -4.10
N ILE A 69 15.91 -5.89 -5.37
CA ILE A 69 14.55 -6.27 -5.81
C ILE A 69 14.26 -7.75 -5.54
N PHE A 70 15.22 -8.63 -5.82
CA PHE A 70 15.08 -10.06 -5.57
C PHE A 70 15.05 -10.39 -4.07
N LEU A 71 15.93 -9.78 -3.27
CA LEU A 71 15.94 -9.98 -1.81
C LEU A 71 14.63 -9.52 -1.17
N ASP A 72 14.13 -8.34 -1.56
CA ASP A 72 12.85 -7.80 -1.05
C ASP A 72 11.70 -8.79 -1.31
N SER A 73 11.60 -9.27 -2.55
CA SER A 73 10.59 -10.23 -2.98
C SER A 73 10.72 -11.59 -2.27
N VAL A 74 11.95 -12.11 -2.15
CA VAL A 74 12.20 -13.44 -1.57
C VAL A 74 12.02 -13.46 -0.06
N TYR A 75 12.52 -12.45 0.67
CA TYR A 75 12.30 -12.37 2.11
C TYR A 75 10.82 -12.11 2.42
N GLY A 76 10.16 -11.20 1.69
CA GLY A 76 8.73 -10.96 1.86
C GLY A 76 7.90 -12.21 1.62
N GLY A 77 8.21 -12.95 0.54
CA GLY A 77 7.58 -14.23 0.21
C GLY A 77 7.81 -15.32 1.26
N ALA A 78 9.01 -15.39 1.84
CA ALA A 78 9.33 -16.32 2.92
C ALA A 78 8.50 -16.04 4.19
N TYR A 79 8.45 -14.77 4.63
CA TYR A 79 7.61 -14.38 5.76
C TYR A 79 6.12 -14.62 5.49
N TYR A 80 5.66 -14.31 4.28
CA TYR A 80 4.28 -14.53 3.87
C TYR A 80 3.89 -16.01 3.90
N ALA A 81 4.76 -16.90 3.41
CA ALA A 81 4.51 -18.34 3.42
C ALA A 81 4.36 -18.91 4.84
N VAL A 82 5.07 -18.33 5.82
CA VAL A 82 4.99 -18.74 7.23
C VAL A 82 3.75 -18.14 7.91
N LEU A 83 3.43 -16.87 7.67
CA LEU A 83 2.37 -16.16 8.41
C LEU A 83 0.98 -16.27 7.78
N LEU A 84 0.86 -16.57 6.48
CA LEU A 84 -0.44 -16.69 5.83
C LEU A 84 -1.29 -17.86 6.35
N PRO A 85 -0.76 -19.09 6.57
CA PRO A 85 -1.57 -20.19 7.10
C PRO A 85 -2.26 -19.88 8.46
N PRO A 86 -1.54 -19.39 9.51
CA PRO A 86 -2.20 -19.01 10.75
C PRO A 86 -3.15 -17.82 10.57
N ALA A 87 -2.85 -16.88 9.66
CA ALA A 87 -3.77 -15.78 9.34
C ALA A 87 -5.09 -16.27 8.73
N ARG A 88 -5.05 -17.25 7.81
CA ARG A 88 -6.24 -17.90 7.26
C ARG A 88 -7.05 -18.61 8.35
N LEU A 89 -6.38 -19.26 9.31
CA LEU A 89 -7.04 -19.90 10.43
C LEU A 89 -7.72 -18.86 11.34
N LEU A 90 -7.00 -17.81 11.74
CA LEU A 90 -7.51 -16.74 12.58
C LEU A 90 -8.72 -16.05 11.94
N ALA A 91 -8.67 -15.78 10.63
CA ALA A 91 -9.76 -15.15 9.89
C ALA A 91 -11.07 -15.96 9.94
N ARG A 92 -11.02 -17.29 10.11
CA ARG A 92 -12.23 -18.13 10.23
C ARG A 92 -12.97 -17.92 11.54
N PHE A 93 -12.28 -17.45 12.59
CA PHE A 93 -12.86 -17.20 13.90
C PHE A 93 -13.37 -15.76 14.05
N LEU A 94 -13.13 -14.90 13.04
CA LEU A 94 -13.64 -13.54 13.08
C LEU A 94 -15.17 -13.53 12.92
N PRO A 95 -15.87 -12.65 13.64
CA PRO A 95 -17.33 -12.55 13.53
C PRO A 95 -17.75 -12.08 12.13
N GLY A 96 -18.80 -12.70 11.58
CA GLY A 96 -19.28 -12.39 10.22
C GLY A 96 -18.34 -12.85 9.09
N ALA A 97 -17.21 -13.48 9.42
CA ALA A 97 -16.20 -13.83 8.45
C ALA A 97 -16.66 -14.91 7.47
N TRP A 98 -16.23 -14.75 6.23
CA TRP A 98 -16.29 -15.80 5.23
C TRP A 98 -14.89 -16.08 4.69
N VAL A 99 -14.42 -17.33 4.88
CA VAL A 99 -13.12 -17.83 4.40
C VAL A 99 -13.36 -19.16 3.67
N PRO A 100 -13.05 -19.26 2.36
CA PRO A 100 -13.23 -20.48 1.57
C PRO A 100 -12.54 -21.69 2.19
N GLY A 101 -13.05 -22.89 1.88
CA GLY A 101 -12.43 -24.14 2.32
C GLY A 101 -11.13 -24.44 1.57
N SER A 102 -11.06 -24.07 0.29
CA SER A 102 -9.91 -24.38 -0.57
C SER A 102 -8.84 -23.29 -0.54
N SER A 103 -7.57 -23.69 -0.59
CA SER A 103 -6.43 -22.75 -0.66
C SER A 103 -6.46 -21.87 -1.92
N LYS A 104 -6.89 -22.42 -3.05
CA LYS A 104 -6.98 -21.71 -4.33
C LYS A 104 -8.03 -20.59 -4.30
N GLU A 105 -9.18 -20.83 -3.68
CA GLU A 105 -10.18 -19.77 -3.50
C GLU A 105 -9.74 -18.73 -2.47
N CYS A 106 -9.04 -19.14 -1.42
CA CYS A 106 -8.44 -18.21 -0.47
C CYS A 106 -7.47 -17.25 -1.17
N GLU A 107 -6.59 -17.78 -2.02
CA GLU A 107 -5.64 -17.00 -2.82
C GLU A 107 -6.36 -16.05 -3.80
N LYS A 108 -7.41 -16.52 -4.46
CA LYS A 108 -8.23 -15.67 -5.33
C LYS A 108 -8.83 -14.48 -4.56
N GLN A 109 -9.29 -14.68 -3.33
CA GLN A 109 -9.79 -13.58 -2.51
C GLN A 109 -8.68 -12.64 -2.01
N GLU A 110 -7.53 -13.18 -1.62
CA GLU A 110 -6.38 -12.39 -1.15
C GLU A 110 -5.91 -11.43 -2.24
N ASN A 111 -5.88 -11.91 -3.49
CA ASN A 111 -5.48 -11.15 -4.68
C ASN A 111 -6.63 -10.32 -5.30
N ALA A 112 -7.85 -10.38 -4.75
CA ALA A 112 -8.98 -9.66 -5.31
C ALA A 112 -8.89 -8.16 -5.01
N VAL A 113 -9.01 -7.35 -6.06
CA VAL A 113 -9.05 -5.88 -5.97
C VAL A 113 -10.43 -5.35 -5.58
N VAL A 114 -11.48 -6.15 -5.78
CA VAL A 114 -12.86 -5.84 -5.38
C VAL A 114 -13.65 -7.14 -5.18
N ASP A 115 -14.47 -7.20 -4.15
CA ASP A 115 -15.44 -8.28 -3.95
C ASP A 115 -16.81 -7.84 -4.50
N LEU A 116 -17.11 -8.26 -5.74
CA LEU A 116 -18.38 -7.96 -6.42
C LEU A 116 -19.61 -8.60 -5.77
N SER A 117 -19.44 -9.52 -4.82
CA SER A 117 -20.56 -10.09 -4.06
C SER A 117 -21.07 -9.16 -2.96
N ILE A 118 -20.30 -8.11 -2.63
CA ILE A 118 -20.68 -7.09 -1.68
C ILE A 118 -21.60 -6.07 -2.36
N THR A 119 -22.81 -5.91 -1.82
CA THR A 119 -23.72 -4.85 -2.24
C THR A 119 -23.30 -3.52 -1.65
N TRP A 120 -22.83 -2.60 -2.50
CA TRP A 120 -22.51 -1.23 -2.10
C TRP A 120 -22.92 -0.22 -3.19
N PRO A 121 -23.41 0.99 -2.87
CA PRO A 121 -23.72 1.52 -1.52
C PRO A 121 -24.78 0.71 -0.78
N LEU A 122 -24.78 0.79 0.55
CA LEU A 122 -25.70 -0.01 1.37
C LEU A 122 -27.16 0.38 1.08
N PRO A 123 -28.10 -0.59 1.06
CA PRO A 123 -29.52 -0.30 0.90
C PRO A 123 -30.00 0.76 1.91
N GLY A 124 -30.70 1.79 1.43
CA GLY A 124 -31.17 2.90 2.26
C GLY A 124 -30.19 4.09 2.37
N SER A 125 -29.00 4.00 1.78
CA SER A 125 -28.09 5.13 1.66
C SER A 125 -28.76 6.32 0.96
N GLN A 126 -28.65 7.51 1.56
CA GLN A 126 -29.21 8.75 1.02
C GLN A 126 -28.33 9.29 -0.12
N ILE A 127 -28.51 8.74 -1.32
CA ILE A 127 -27.75 9.15 -2.51
C ILE A 127 -28.57 10.16 -3.32
N PRO A 128 -27.97 11.24 -3.86
CA PRO A 128 -28.66 12.17 -4.75
C PRO A 128 -29.38 11.44 -5.89
N PRO A 129 -30.69 11.66 -6.12
CA PRO A 129 -31.45 10.95 -7.15
C PRO A 129 -30.84 11.04 -8.55
N SER A 130 -30.31 12.21 -8.90
CA SER A 130 -29.61 12.45 -10.16
C SER A 130 -28.39 11.56 -10.36
N TRP A 131 -27.72 11.13 -9.28
CA TRP A 131 -26.55 10.26 -9.36
C TRP A 131 -26.96 8.78 -9.50
N ILE A 132 -28.05 8.38 -8.84
CA ILE A 132 -28.65 7.04 -9.01
C ILE A 132 -29.03 6.81 -10.48
N ASP A 133 -29.66 7.80 -11.12
CA ASP A 133 -30.06 7.72 -12.52
C ASP A 133 -28.86 7.53 -13.45
N VAL A 134 -27.76 8.24 -13.19
CA VAL A 134 -26.51 8.10 -13.97
C VAL A 134 -25.90 6.73 -13.74
N ALA A 135 -25.81 6.29 -12.48
CA ALA A 135 -25.29 4.98 -12.12
C ALA A 135 -26.05 3.87 -12.87
N ARG A 136 -27.39 3.92 -12.84
CA ARG A 136 -28.28 2.97 -13.55
C ARG A 136 -28.05 2.97 -15.06
N ARG A 137 -27.90 4.15 -15.69
CA ARG A 137 -27.65 4.28 -17.13
C ARG A 137 -26.27 3.81 -17.55
N SER A 138 -25.27 3.93 -16.67
CA SER A 138 -23.87 3.58 -16.98
C SER A 138 -23.63 2.08 -17.18
N LYS A 139 -24.53 1.21 -16.66
CA LYS A 139 -24.40 -0.26 -16.67
C LYS A 139 -23.05 -0.79 -16.15
N ARG A 140 -22.35 -0.01 -15.32
CA ARG A 140 -21.09 -0.43 -14.67
C ARG A 140 -21.42 -1.30 -13.46
N ASP A 141 -20.63 -2.36 -13.24
CA ASP A 141 -20.74 -3.20 -12.04
C ASP A 141 -20.43 -2.41 -10.75
N ASN A 142 -19.53 -1.42 -10.86
CA ASN A 142 -19.20 -0.49 -9.78
C ASN A 142 -19.32 0.96 -10.28
N PRO A 143 -20.53 1.56 -10.25
CA PRO A 143 -20.78 2.87 -10.83
C PRO A 143 -20.28 4.03 -9.97
N PHE A 144 -19.94 3.77 -8.71
CA PHE A 144 -19.50 4.75 -7.72
C PHE A 144 -18.01 4.61 -7.36
N PHE A 145 -17.28 3.76 -8.11
CA PHE A 145 -15.82 3.71 -8.15
C PHE A 145 -15.09 3.25 -6.88
N LEU A 146 -15.75 3.01 -5.75
CA LEU A 146 -15.09 2.50 -4.54
C LEU A 146 -15.01 0.97 -4.54
N ASN A 147 -13.83 0.43 -4.25
CA ASN A 147 -13.64 -1.00 -4.09
C ASN A 147 -13.80 -1.42 -2.62
N HIS A 148 -14.30 -2.63 -2.40
CA HIS A 148 -14.50 -3.16 -1.06
C HIS A 148 -14.02 -4.59 -0.95
N ALA A 149 -13.64 -4.95 0.28
CA ALA A 149 -13.26 -6.29 0.67
C ALA A 149 -13.91 -6.62 2.01
N ARG A 150 -14.05 -7.92 2.28
CA ARG A 150 -14.49 -8.43 3.59
C ARG A 150 -13.39 -8.22 4.62
N GLY A 151 -13.74 -8.02 5.89
CA GLY A 151 -12.78 -7.97 6.99
C GLY A 151 -11.89 -9.21 7.06
N SER A 152 -12.47 -10.40 6.83
CA SER A 152 -11.72 -11.66 6.76
C SER A 152 -10.68 -11.72 5.62
N THR A 153 -10.94 -11.03 4.51
CA THR A 153 -9.97 -10.86 3.42
C THR A 153 -8.95 -9.80 3.77
N ARG A 154 -9.38 -8.68 4.38
CA ARG A 154 -8.50 -7.60 4.79
C ARG A 154 -7.46 -8.06 5.81
N LEU A 155 -7.80 -8.89 6.79
CA LEU A 155 -6.81 -9.49 7.69
C LEU A 155 -5.65 -10.14 6.90
N ARG A 156 -5.97 -10.95 5.88
CA ARG A 156 -4.97 -11.67 5.10
C ARG A 156 -4.16 -10.74 4.19
N GLN A 157 -4.80 -9.71 3.63
CA GLN A 157 -4.13 -8.65 2.89
C GLN A 157 -3.20 -7.81 3.79
N ALA A 158 -3.59 -7.56 5.03
CA ALA A 158 -2.75 -6.86 6.01
C ALA A 158 -1.54 -7.71 6.36
N VAL A 159 -1.71 -9.02 6.58
CA VAL A 159 -0.59 -9.95 6.78
C VAL A 159 0.37 -9.93 5.58
N PHE A 160 -0.15 -9.95 4.34
CA PHE A 160 0.69 -9.77 3.15
C PHE A 160 1.54 -8.49 3.20
N ARG A 161 0.92 -7.34 3.49
CA ARG A 161 1.65 -6.06 3.57
C ARG A 161 2.65 -5.99 4.73
N ILE A 162 2.31 -6.55 5.89
CA ILE A 162 3.26 -6.65 7.01
C ILE A 162 4.43 -7.55 6.64
N THR A 163 4.20 -8.68 5.98
CA THR A 163 5.29 -9.58 5.55
C THR A 163 6.15 -8.95 4.47
N ALA A 164 5.58 -8.14 3.58
CA ALA A 164 6.34 -7.35 2.62
C ALA A 164 7.23 -6.31 3.34
N ALA A 165 6.70 -5.59 4.33
CA ALA A 165 7.47 -4.66 5.15
C ALA A 165 8.63 -5.35 5.90
N LEU A 166 8.38 -6.52 6.50
CA LEU A 166 9.43 -7.34 7.12
C LEU A 166 10.47 -7.78 6.09
N GLY A 167 10.03 -8.17 4.89
CA GLY A 167 10.90 -8.47 3.76
C GLY A 167 11.83 -7.31 3.41
N THR A 168 11.29 -6.11 3.30
CA THR A 168 12.06 -4.88 3.03
C THR A 168 13.05 -4.57 4.13
N LEU A 169 12.65 -4.65 5.40
CA LEU A 169 13.54 -4.41 6.53
C LEU A 169 14.71 -5.41 6.55
N THR A 170 14.44 -6.69 6.31
CA THR A 170 15.48 -7.72 6.21
C THR A 170 16.34 -7.53 4.97
N MET A 171 15.75 -7.12 3.85
CA MET A 171 16.47 -6.80 2.61
C MET A 171 17.45 -5.64 2.85
N VAL A 172 17.01 -4.50 3.38
CA VAL A 172 17.91 -3.36 3.60
C VAL A 172 18.96 -3.70 4.65
N HIS A 173 18.63 -4.49 5.67
CA HIS A 173 19.62 -4.98 6.61
C HIS A 173 20.71 -5.82 5.91
N THR A 174 20.32 -6.76 5.06
CA THR A 174 21.26 -7.61 4.30
C THR A 174 22.10 -6.77 3.33
N MET A 175 21.48 -5.86 2.58
CA MET A 175 22.16 -4.97 1.64
C MET A 175 23.17 -4.09 2.37
N ASN A 176 22.73 -3.36 3.40
CA ASN A 176 23.58 -2.45 4.14
C ASN A 176 24.76 -3.16 4.81
N LYS A 177 24.48 -4.31 5.45
CA LYS A 177 25.50 -5.07 6.19
C LYS A 177 26.53 -5.73 5.28
N PHE A 178 26.10 -6.32 4.17
CA PHE A 178 26.97 -7.18 3.38
C PHE A 178 27.41 -6.56 2.07
N VAL A 179 26.57 -5.76 1.41
CA VAL A 179 26.83 -5.26 0.04
C VAL A 179 27.28 -3.80 0.07
N ASP A 180 26.67 -2.99 0.93
CA ASP A 180 26.84 -1.54 0.95
C ASP A 180 27.83 -1.12 2.06
N HIS A 181 28.95 -1.86 2.13
CA HIS A 181 30.12 -1.60 2.97
C HIS A 181 29.86 -1.47 4.49
N GLY A 182 28.82 -2.14 5.00
CA GLY A 182 28.51 -2.08 6.43
C GLY A 182 27.87 -0.77 6.87
N SER A 183 27.27 -0.03 5.93
CA SER A 183 26.44 1.13 6.24
C SER A 183 25.39 0.77 7.30
N SER A 184 25.11 1.70 8.20
CA SER A 184 24.07 1.56 9.20
C SER A 184 22.70 1.80 8.56
N LEU A 185 21.63 1.41 9.27
CA LEU A 185 20.28 1.81 8.88
C LEU A 185 20.08 3.34 8.97
N ALA A 186 20.83 4.03 9.83
CA ALA A 186 20.79 5.48 9.93
C ALA A 186 21.36 6.16 8.68
N ASP A 187 22.32 5.54 7.97
CA ASP A 187 22.90 6.09 6.74
C ASP A 187 21.90 6.16 5.58
N ILE A 188 20.90 5.28 5.58
CA ILE A 188 19.76 5.34 4.65
C ILE A 188 18.59 6.17 5.21
N GLY A 189 18.82 6.93 6.28
CA GLY A 189 17.82 7.77 6.94
C GLY A 189 16.86 7.02 7.86
N LEU A 190 17.05 5.73 8.14
CA LEU A 190 16.19 4.94 9.03
C LEU A 190 16.61 5.07 10.49
N GLU A 191 16.54 6.28 11.02
CA GLU A 191 16.61 6.58 12.45
C GLU A 191 15.22 6.96 12.95
N ILE A 192 14.71 6.22 13.96
CA ILE A 192 13.33 6.37 14.41
C ILE A 192 13.21 7.58 15.34
N SER A 193 12.43 8.56 14.90
CA SER A 193 12.03 9.74 15.65
C SER A 193 10.52 9.78 15.73
N PHE A 194 9.96 9.50 16.91
CA PHE A 194 8.51 9.56 17.12
C PHE A 194 7.94 10.97 16.90
N THR A 195 8.74 12.01 17.17
CA THR A 195 8.37 13.40 16.90
C THR A 195 8.20 13.64 15.40
N ASP A 196 9.15 13.18 14.58
CA ASP A 196 9.07 13.36 13.13
C ASP A 196 7.97 12.49 12.50
N ILE A 197 7.80 11.26 13.00
CA ILE A 197 6.64 10.42 12.63
C ILE A 197 5.33 11.14 12.97
N GLY A 198 5.23 11.75 14.14
CA GLY A 198 4.06 12.53 14.57
C GLY A 198 3.79 13.72 13.66
N TRP A 199 4.81 14.52 13.35
CA TRP A 199 4.68 15.65 12.42
C TRP A 199 4.31 15.21 11.01
N GLY A 200 4.96 14.16 10.51
CA GLY A 200 4.62 13.56 9.23
C GLY A 200 3.15 13.15 9.19
N PHE A 201 2.69 12.40 10.19
CA PHE A 201 1.31 11.96 10.32
C PHE A 201 0.34 13.13 10.30
N ILE A 202 0.59 14.18 11.10
CA ILE A 202 -0.25 15.38 11.14
C ILE A 202 -0.33 16.04 9.76
N VAL A 203 0.81 16.27 9.10
CA VAL A 203 0.87 16.93 7.79
C VAL A 203 0.13 16.11 6.73
N GLY A 204 0.42 14.80 6.64
CA GLY A 204 -0.24 13.90 5.69
C GLY A 204 -1.75 13.85 5.90
N SER A 205 -2.19 13.79 7.16
CA SER A 205 -3.60 13.79 7.54
C SER A 205 -4.32 15.08 7.15
N ILE A 206 -3.75 16.25 7.52
CA ILE A 206 -4.38 17.55 7.28
C ILE A 206 -4.58 17.82 5.79
N ILE A 207 -3.58 17.52 4.96
CA ILE A 207 -3.68 17.73 3.51
C ILE A 207 -4.83 16.92 2.91
N VAL A 208 -4.94 15.66 3.30
CA VAL A 208 -6.00 14.78 2.81
C VAL A 208 -7.38 15.22 3.33
N ILE A 209 -7.47 15.68 4.57
CA ILE A 209 -8.72 16.26 5.12
C ILE A 209 -9.12 17.49 4.31
N ILE A 210 -8.18 18.40 3.99
CA ILE A 210 -8.45 19.58 3.18
C ILE A 210 -8.95 19.17 1.79
N LEU A 211 -8.27 18.21 1.14
CA LEU A 211 -8.68 17.70 -0.17
C LEU A 211 -10.12 17.17 -0.10
N PHE A 212 -10.42 16.31 0.87
CA PHE A 212 -11.76 15.77 1.07
C PHE A 212 -12.82 16.86 1.24
N LEU A 213 -12.56 17.86 2.09
CA LEU A 213 -13.49 18.97 2.33
C LEU A 213 -13.75 19.77 1.04
N VAL A 214 -12.72 19.99 0.22
CA VAL A 214 -12.87 20.64 -1.08
C VAL A 214 -13.71 19.79 -2.03
N GLU A 215 -13.45 18.48 -2.15
CA GLU A 215 -14.22 17.59 -3.01
C GLU A 215 -15.70 17.51 -2.60
N VAL A 216 -15.99 17.52 -1.30
CA VAL A 216 -17.36 17.60 -0.77
C VAL A 216 -17.99 18.97 -1.10
N ALA A 217 -17.29 20.07 -0.84
CA ALA A 217 -17.78 21.43 -1.10
C ALA A 217 -18.08 21.67 -2.59
N LEU A 218 -17.27 21.10 -3.48
CA LEU A 218 -17.47 21.15 -4.94
C LEU A 218 -18.55 20.16 -5.44
N GLY A 219 -19.13 19.35 -4.55
CA GLY A 219 -20.15 18.36 -4.88
C GLY A 219 -19.61 17.24 -5.78
N TRP A 220 -18.33 16.89 -5.64
CA TRP A 220 -17.72 15.73 -6.29
C TRP A 220 -17.99 14.45 -5.52
N ILE A 221 -18.17 14.59 -4.21
CA ILE A 221 -18.39 13.50 -3.26
C ILE A 221 -19.56 13.86 -2.33
N HIS A 222 -20.35 12.87 -1.94
CA HIS A 222 -21.48 13.04 -1.03
C HIS A 222 -21.35 12.09 0.16
N VAL A 223 -21.47 12.62 1.38
CA VAL A 223 -21.47 11.84 2.61
C VAL A 223 -22.82 11.13 2.76
N VAL A 224 -22.80 9.81 2.93
CA VAL A 224 -24.00 8.97 3.00
C VAL A 224 -24.17 8.25 4.33
N GLY A 225 -23.16 8.28 5.20
CA GLY A 225 -23.24 7.65 6.51
C GLY A 225 -21.93 7.70 7.30
N TYR A 226 -21.95 7.06 8.46
CA TYR A 226 -20.81 6.98 9.38
C TYR A 226 -20.68 5.56 9.91
N PHE A 227 -19.46 5.20 10.34
CA PHE A 227 -19.14 3.91 10.98
C PHE A 227 -19.64 2.71 10.15
N GLU A 228 -19.35 2.72 8.85
CA GLU A 228 -19.81 1.71 7.88
C GLU A 228 -18.97 0.44 8.00
N ILE A 229 -19.65 -0.68 8.25
CA ILE A 229 -19.16 -2.03 7.95
C ILE A 229 -19.74 -2.49 6.60
N VAL A 230 -18.89 -3.00 5.73
CA VAL A 230 -19.30 -3.34 4.36
C VAL A 230 -20.01 -4.71 4.30
N VAL A 231 -19.72 -5.58 5.27
CA VAL A 231 -20.35 -6.90 5.41
C VAL A 231 -21.12 -6.96 6.74
N PRO A 232 -22.43 -7.24 6.72
CA PRO A 232 -23.20 -7.42 7.93
C PRO A 232 -22.64 -8.53 8.83
N GLY A 233 -22.52 -8.25 10.13
CA GLY A 233 -22.03 -9.21 11.14
C GLY A 233 -20.53 -9.14 11.42
N GLU A 234 -19.76 -8.37 10.62
CA GLU A 234 -18.39 -8.01 10.95
C GLU A 234 -18.34 -6.85 11.96
N PHE A 235 -17.19 -6.66 12.62
CA PHE A 235 -17.00 -5.59 13.59
C PHE A 235 -16.12 -4.47 13.04
N LEU A 236 -16.61 -3.24 13.16
CA LEU A 236 -15.92 -2.03 12.68
C LEU A 236 -14.48 -1.93 13.20
N ILE A 237 -14.28 -2.06 14.52
CA ILE A 237 -12.97 -1.89 15.17
C ILE A 237 -11.98 -2.95 14.69
N ILE A 238 -12.43 -4.20 14.50
CA ILE A 238 -11.57 -5.29 14.01
C ILE A 238 -11.13 -5.01 12.57
N ASN A 239 -12.06 -4.60 11.71
CA ASN A 239 -11.76 -4.27 10.32
C ASN A 239 -10.80 -3.07 10.21
N LEU A 240 -11.08 -2.01 10.97
CA LEU A 240 -10.21 -0.83 11.03
C LEU A 240 -8.80 -1.16 11.54
N LEU A 241 -8.66 -2.04 12.53
CA LEU A 241 -7.35 -2.48 13.01
C LEU A 241 -6.54 -3.14 11.89
N TRP A 242 -7.15 -4.04 11.11
CA TRP A 242 -6.46 -4.67 9.98
C TRP A 242 -6.17 -3.70 8.85
N ASP A 243 -7.03 -2.72 8.62
CA ASP A 243 -6.78 -1.63 7.66
C ASP A 243 -5.61 -0.72 8.11
N ILE A 244 -5.50 -0.41 9.40
CA ILE A 244 -4.34 0.29 9.99
C ILE A 244 -3.07 -0.52 9.76
N LEU A 245 -3.06 -1.81 10.13
CA LEU A 245 -1.89 -2.68 9.95
C LEU A 245 -1.50 -2.84 8.49
N PHE A 246 -2.49 -2.91 7.59
CA PHE A 246 -2.25 -2.92 6.15
C PHE A 246 -1.48 -1.67 5.72
N HIS A 247 -1.93 -0.48 6.11
CA HIS A 247 -1.30 0.78 5.72
C HIS A 247 0.05 1.05 6.41
N VAL A 248 0.25 0.58 7.64
CA VAL A 248 1.58 0.56 8.27
C VAL A 248 2.55 -0.28 7.42
N GLY A 249 2.12 -1.46 6.98
CA GLY A 249 2.93 -2.31 6.10
C GLY A 249 3.24 -1.65 4.75
N VAL A 250 2.25 -1.00 4.13
CA VAL A 250 2.45 -0.23 2.88
C VAL A 250 3.49 0.87 3.07
N SER A 251 3.34 1.72 4.10
CA SER A 251 4.24 2.85 4.33
C SER A 251 5.67 2.39 4.62
N ILE A 252 5.87 1.34 5.43
CA ILE A 252 7.22 0.81 5.67
C ILE A 252 7.83 0.23 4.40
N ASN A 253 7.10 -0.64 3.68
CA ASN A 253 7.59 -1.29 2.46
C ASN A 253 7.98 -0.26 1.40
N GLU A 254 7.14 0.74 1.14
CA GLU A 254 7.39 1.73 0.09
C GLU A 254 8.42 2.79 0.49
N GLU A 255 8.37 3.34 1.72
CA GLU A 255 9.31 4.39 2.12
C GLU A 255 10.73 3.85 2.30
N VAL A 256 10.89 2.70 2.97
CA VAL A 256 12.23 2.13 3.23
C VAL A 256 12.90 1.68 1.92
N SER A 257 12.16 1.07 1.00
CA SER A 257 12.72 0.66 -0.29
C SER A 257 13.02 1.85 -1.21
N LEU A 258 12.06 2.76 -1.42
CA LEU A 258 12.19 3.84 -2.38
C LEU A 258 13.03 5.00 -1.85
N ARG A 259 12.77 5.46 -0.62
CA ARG A 259 13.41 6.66 -0.06
C ARG A 259 14.60 6.31 0.82
N GLY A 260 14.58 5.14 1.45
CA GLY A 260 15.73 4.62 2.18
C GLY A 260 16.80 4.13 1.22
N TRP A 261 16.53 3.02 0.53
CA TRP A 261 17.56 2.37 -0.27
C TRP A 261 17.77 3.00 -1.65
N ILE A 262 16.73 3.11 -2.50
CA ILE A 262 16.88 3.56 -3.89
C ILE A 262 17.34 5.03 -3.95
N LEU A 263 16.69 5.95 -3.25
CA LEU A 263 17.03 7.37 -3.27
C LEU A 263 18.48 7.61 -2.81
N VAL A 264 18.87 7.08 -1.65
CA VAL A 264 20.20 7.31 -1.07
C VAL A 264 21.30 6.69 -1.94
N ASN A 265 21.14 5.43 -2.36
CA ASN A 265 22.15 4.76 -3.17
C ASN A 265 22.26 5.31 -4.60
N THR A 266 21.15 5.79 -5.18
CA THR A 266 21.20 6.51 -6.46
C THR A 266 21.96 7.81 -6.33
N THR A 267 21.77 8.53 -5.21
CA THR A 267 22.50 9.77 -4.94
C THR A 267 24.00 9.51 -4.83
N GLN A 268 24.41 8.49 -4.07
CA GLN A 268 25.81 8.08 -3.96
C GLN A 268 26.40 7.64 -5.30
N TYR A 269 25.67 6.83 -6.07
CA TYR A 269 26.11 6.41 -7.39
C TYR A 269 26.26 7.58 -8.37
N ALA A 270 25.32 8.52 -8.38
CA ALA A 270 25.41 9.72 -9.20
C ALA A 270 26.66 10.56 -8.87
N ARG A 271 27.10 10.59 -7.61
CA ARG A 271 28.36 11.25 -7.21
C ARG A 271 29.58 10.58 -7.82
N THR A 272 29.61 9.25 -7.94
CA THR A 272 30.75 8.55 -8.57
C THR A 272 30.84 8.81 -10.08
N LEU A 273 29.76 9.28 -10.70
CA LEU A 273 29.72 9.75 -12.09
C LEU A 273 30.17 11.22 -12.26
N GLY A 274 30.57 11.89 -11.18
CA GLY A 274 31.08 13.27 -11.22
C GLY A 274 30.02 14.37 -11.13
N LEU A 275 28.74 14.04 -10.92
CA LEU A 275 27.67 15.03 -10.73
C LEU A 275 27.83 15.74 -9.39
N SER A 276 27.57 17.04 -9.31
CA SER A 276 27.56 17.78 -8.04
C SER A 276 26.52 17.20 -7.05
N PRO A 277 26.63 17.48 -5.73
CA PRO A 277 25.63 17.03 -4.74
C PRO A 277 24.18 17.32 -5.14
N SER A 278 23.90 18.53 -5.64
CA SER A 278 22.55 18.92 -6.05
C SER A 278 22.06 18.18 -7.30
N GLU A 279 22.93 17.96 -8.28
CA GLU A 279 22.60 17.18 -9.48
C GLU A 279 22.35 15.71 -9.13
N ALA A 280 23.19 15.14 -8.26
CA ALA A 280 23.04 13.76 -7.78
C ALA A 280 21.70 13.54 -7.07
N MET A 281 21.32 14.47 -6.18
CA MET A 281 20.02 14.43 -5.51
C MET A 281 18.87 14.55 -6.50
N ALA A 282 18.97 15.43 -7.50
CA ALA A 282 17.92 15.60 -8.52
C ALA A 282 17.72 14.34 -9.38
N VAL A 283 18.81 13.68 -9.79
CA VAL A 283 18.76 12.39 -10.50
C VAL A 283 18.11 11.31 -9.64
N ALA A 284 18.48 11.24 -8.37
CA ALA A 284 17.92 10.27 -7.45
C ALA A 284 16.42 10.47 -7.24
N VAL A 285 15.96 11.71 -7.07
CA VAL A 285 14.54 12.08 -6.99
C VAL A 285 13.80 11.68 -8.26
N ALA A 286 14.36 11.96 -9.44
CA ALA A 286 13.72 11.60 -10.70
C ALA A 286 13.57 10.08 -10.84
N LEU A 287 14.62 9.31 -10.55
CA LEU A 287 14.59 7.85 -10.64
C LEU A 287 13.59 7.26 -9.65
N GLN A 288 13.68 7.62 -8.37
CA GLN A 288 12.79 7.08 -7.34
C GLN A 288 11.31 7.45 -7.62
N ALA A 289 11.02 8.67 -8.09
CA ALA A 289 9.66 9.10 -8.37
C ALA A 289 9.08 8.34 -9.59
N GLY A 290 9.91 8.09 -10.59
CA GLY A 290 9.57 7.24 -11.73
C GLY A 290 9.27 5.80 -11.30
N VAL A 291 10.13 5.19 -10.48
CA VAL A 291 9.92 3.83 -9.94
C VAL A 291 8.62 3.76 -9.13
N PHE A 292 8.36 4.75 -8.27
CA PHE A 292 7.13 4.84 -7.49
C PHE A 292 5.88 4.87 -8.39
N ALA A 293 5.85 5.70 -9.43
CA ALA A 293 4.75 5.72 -10.38
C ALA A 293 4.61 4.39 -11.14
N LEU A 294 5.72 3.76 -11.58
CA LEU A 294 5.70 2.48 -12.28
C LEU A 294 5.10 1.35 -11.43
N MET A 295 5.39 1.33 -10.12
CA MET A 295 4.81 0.35 -9.18
C MET A 295 3.26 0.43 -9.14
N HIS A 296 2.68 1.58 -9.49
CA HIS A 296 1.23 1.81 -9.47
C HIS A 296 0.54 1.58 -10.81
N MET A 297 1.27 1.22 -11.88
CA MET A 297 0.66 0.95 -13.20
C MET A 297 -0.38 -0.17 -13.17
N GLY A 298 -0.21 -1.16 -12.29
CA GLY A 298 -1.13 -2.27 -12.10
C GLY A 298 -2.30 -1.98 -11.16
N SER A 299 -2.33 -0.81 -10.53
CA SER A 299 -3.33 -0.47 -9.52
C SER A 299 -4.72 -0.22 -10.13
N PRO A 300 -5.82 -0.58 -9.43
CA PRO A 300 -7.16 -0.40 -9.97
C PRO A 300 -7.48 1.06 -10.32
N GLY A 301 -7.76 1.31 -11.60
CA GLY A 301 -8.13 2.65 -12.08
C GLY A 301 -6.95 3.57 -12.43
N ALA A 302 -5.71 3.06 -12.36
CA ALA A 302 -4.53 3.83 -12.74
C ALA A 302 -4.68 4.39 -14.16
N SER A 303 -4.34 5.66 -14.34
CA SER A 303 -4.31 6.31 -15.64
C SER A 303 -3.03 7.12 -15.81
N ARG A 304 -2.78 7.62 -17.02
CA ARG A 304 -1.63 8.49 -17.30
C ARG A 304 -1.62 9.73 -16.40
N VAL A 305 -2.78 10.33 -16.12
CA VAL A 305 -2.89 11.49 -15.21
C VAL A 305 -2.52 11.09 -13.79
N GLY A 306 -3.02 9.95 -13.31
CA GLY A 306 -2.66 9.42 -11.99
C GLY A 306 -1.16 9.15 -11.87
N LEU A 307 -0.56 8.52 -12.88
CA LEU A 307 0.88 8.25 -12.91
C LEU A 307 1.70 9.55 -12.92
N THR A 308 1.30 10.57 -13.68
CA THR A 308 1.95 11.89 -13.63
C THR A 308 1.84 12.54 -12.26
N ASN A 309 0.66 12.50 -11.63
CA ASN A 309 0.49 12.99 -10.26
C ASN A 309 1.37 12.22 -9.27
N LEU A 310 1.51 10.90 -9.42
CA LEU A 310 2.40 10.10 -8.59
C LEU A 310 3.88 10.40 -8.82
N VAL A 311 4.30 10.85 -10.00
CA VAL A 311 5.66 11.38 -10.17
C VAL A 311 5.84 12.62 -9.31
N ILE A 312 4.88 13.55 -9.30
CA ILE A 312 4.92 14.75 -8.46
C ILE A 312 4.90 14.39 -6.96
N GLY A 313 3.97 13.53 -6.54
CA GLY A 313 3.91 13.03 -5.17
C GLY A 313 5.17 12.26 -4.79
N GLY A 314 5.73 11.52 -5.74
CA GLY A 314 7.01 10.83 -5.65
C GLY A 314 8.15 11.79 -5.33
N THR A 315 8.24 12.88 -6.08
CA THR A 315 9.21 13.96 -5.86
C THR A 315 9.06 14.58 -4.47
N VAL A 316 7.83 14.94 -4.06
CA VAL A 316 7.58 15.51 -2.73
C VAL A 316 7.96 14.53 -1.62
N ALA A 317 7.64 13.25 -1.78
CA ALA A 317 8.02 12.22 -0.80
C ALA A 317 9.54 11.99 -0.72
N ALA A 318 10.33 12.28 -1.76
CA ALA A 318 11.78 12.32 -1.60
C ALA A 318 12.25 13.58 -0.85
N LEU A 319 11.60 14.72 -1.08
CA LEU A 319 11.86 15.94 -0.32
C LEU A 319 11.52 15.80 1.16
N ASN A 320 10.52 14.99 1.53
CA ASN A 320 10.26 14.59 2.92
C ASN A 320 11.52 14.10 3.62
N VAL A 321 12.34 13.29 2.95
CA VAL A 321 13.58 12.75 3.52
C VAL A 321 14.70 13.78 3.52
N PHE A 322 14.89 14.51 2.42
CA PHE A 322 15.97 15.48 2.36
C PHE A 322 15.79 16.66 3.30
N LEU A 323 14.57 17.17 3.48
CA LEU A 323 14.32 18.32 4.35
C LEU A 323 14.25 17.92 5.83
N SER A 324 13.63 16.77 6.16
CA SER A 324 13.58 16.32 7.56
C SER A 324 14.86 15.63 8.03
N GLY A 325 15.75 15.25 7.10
CA GLY A 325 17.00 14.55 7.39
C GLY A 325 16.88 13.04 7.52
N GLY A 326 15.68 12.45 7.44
CA GLY A 326 15.48 11.00 7.56
C GLY A 326 14.10 10.51 7.13
N LEU A 327 13.85 9.21 7.31
CA LEU A 327 12.62 8.53 6.89
C LEU A 327 11.45 8.73 7.86
N SER A 328 11.71 9.08 9.11
CA SER A 328 10.69 9.14 10.17
C SER A 328 9.51 10.05 9.78
N PHE A 329 9.77 11.24 9.25
CA PHE A 329 8.71 12.11 8.74
C PHE A 329 7.96 11.47 7.57
N SER A 330 8.69 10.88 6.61
CA SER A 330 8.07 10.27 5.42
C SER A 330 7.16 9.08 5.77
N LEU A 331 7.56 8.24 6.72
CA LEU A 331 6.76 7.14 7.24
C LEU A 331 5.44 7.64 7.85
N GLY A 332 5.52 8.66 8.71
CA GLY A 332 4.35 9.30 9.29
C GLY A 332 3.44 9.92 8.23
N TRP A 333 4.03 10.69 7.31
CA TRP A 333 3.31 11.39 6.24
C TRP A 333 2.55 10.43 5.33
N HIS A 334 3.22 9.38 4.85
CA HIS A 334 2.60 8.39 3.98
C HIS A 334 1.50 7.61 4.73
N PHE A 335 1.75 7.20 5.98
CA PHE A 335 0.72 6.50 6.76
C PHE A 335 -0.51 7.39 7.00
N GLY A 336 -0.29 8.65 7.41
CA GLY A 336 -1.35 9.64 7.63
C GLY A 336 -2.15 9.92 6.36
N TRP A 337 -1.47 10.10 5.23
CA TRP A 337 -2.10 10.27 3.92
C TRP A 337 -3.06 9.12 3.59
N ASN A 338 -2.57 7.88 3.68
CA ASN A 338 -3.33 6.71 3.30
C ASN A 338 -4.51 6.40 4.23
N ILE A 339 -4.28 6.39 5.55
CA ILE A 339 -5.32 5.97 6.50
C ILE A 339 -6.49 6.96 6.53
N TRP A 340 -6.19 8.26 6.39
CA TRP A 340 -7.22 9.29 6.33
C TRP A 340 -7.99 9.23 5.02
N MET A 341 -7.30 9.10 3.88
CA MET A 341 -7.95 9.03 2.57
C MET A 341 -8.88 7.81 2.51
N GLY A 342 -8.34 6.63 2.82
CA GLY A 342 -9.06 5.37 2.79
C GLY A 342 -10.14 5.28 3.86
N HIS A 343 -9.74 4.89 5.06
CA HIS A 343 -10.67 4.33 6.04
C HIS A 343 -11.34 5.38 6.91
N PHE A 344 -10.75 6.56 7.09
CA PHE A 344 -11.40 7.57 7.92
C PHE A 344 -12.39 8.40 7.09
N LEU A 345 -12.02 8.75 5.85
CA LEU A 345 -12.83 9.60 4.96
C LEU A 345 -13.58 8.82 3.87
N GLY A 346 -13.30 7.52 3.73
CA GLY A 346 -14.04 6.61 2.86
C GLY A 346 -13.72 6.74 1.38
N LEU A 347 -12.57 7.30 1.01
CA LEU A 347 -12.13 7.50 -0.37
C LEU A 347 -11.30 6.31 -0.85
N SER A 348 -11.13 6.18 -2.18
CA SER A 348 -10.18 5.19 -2.70
C SER A 348 -8.75 5.67 -2.47
N THR A 349 -7.84 4.76 -2.09
CA THR A 349 -6.40 5.04 -1.94
C THR A 349 -5.67 4.15 -2.93
N SER A 350 -5.23 4.69 -4.06
CA SER A 350 -4.62 3.93 -5.17
C SER A 350 -5.42 2.68 -5.59
N GLY A 351 -6.75 2.72 -5.50
CA GLY A 351 -7.62 1.59 -5.85
C GLY A 351 -7.71 0.46 -4.83
N ILE A 352 -7.11 0.61 -3.65
CA ILE A 352 -7.11 -0.38 -2.57
C ILE A 352 -8.55 -0.56 -2.05
N PRO A 353 -9.07 -1.81 -1.95
CA PRO A 353 -10.41 -2.04 -1.42
C PRO A 353 -10.49 -1.71 0.06
N MET A 354 -11.65 -1.28 0.55
CA MET A 354 -11.88 -1.00 1.97
C MET A 354 -12.75 -2.05 2.65
N SER A 355 -12.47 -2.35 3.93
CA SER A 355 -13.28 -3.28 4.74
C SER A 355 -14.14 -2.61 5.80
N ALA A 356 -13.78 -1.39 6.20
CA ALA A 356 -14.53 -0.52 7.09
C ALA A 356 -14.21 0.94 6.81
N LYS A 357 -15.13 1.84 7.18
CA LYS A 357 -14.97 3.29 7.04
C LYS A 357 -15.60 4.05 8.20
N LEU A 358 -14.97 5.13 8.67
CA LEU A 358 -15.58 6.03 9.67
C LEU A 358 -16.58 7.00 9.03
N ILE A 359 -16.24 7.56 7.88
CA ILE A 359 -17.16 8.35 7.05
C ILE A 359 -17.38 7.57 5.76
N SER A 360 -18.65 7.28 5.47
CA SER A 360 -19.03 6.65 4.20
C SER A 360 -19.44 7.71 3.21
N VAL A 361 -18.84 7.65 2.03
CA VAL A 361 -19.11 8.59 0.95
C VAL A 361 -19.39 7.88 -0.36
N VAL A 362 -20.12 8.57 -1.22
CA VAL A 362 -20.40 8.18 -2.60
C VAL A 362 -19.82 9.25 -3.53
N PRO A 363 -18.90 8.89 -4.46
CA PRO A 363 -18.42 9.80 -5.50
C PRO A 363 -19.45 9.99 -6.63
N ASP A 364 -19.56 11.20 -7.20
CA ASP A 364 -20.44 11.47 -8.34
C ASP A 364 -20.01 10.66 -9.58
N PRO A 365 -20.88 9.82 -10.16
CA PRO A 365 -20.52 9.01 -11.31
C PRO A 365 -20.12 9.79 -12.57
N LYS A 366 -20.53 11.06 -12.69
CA LYS A 366 -20.18 11.95 -13.82
C LYS A 366 -18.82 12.63 -13.64
N LYS A 367 -18.30 12.71 -12.41
CA LYS A 367 -17.10 13.48 -12.08
C LYS A 367 -15.87 12.61 -11.81
N ALA A 368 -15.84 11.40 -12.39
CA ALA A 368 -14.76 10.43 -12.18
C ALA A 368 -13.35 10.97 -12.55
N SER A 369 -13.25 11.88 -13.51
CA SER A 369 -11.98 12.54 -13.83
C SER A 369 -11.57 13.63 -12.83
N LEU A 370 -12.49 14.07 -11.95
CA LEU A 370 -12.25 15.12 -10.96
C LEU A 370 -11.93 14.53 -9.58
N HIS A 371 -12.64 13.49 -9.12
CA HIS A 371 -12.31 12.79 -7.86
C HIS A 371 -11.35 11.60 -8.06
N GLY A 372 -10.87 11.39 -9.29
CA GLY A 372 -9.90 10.35 -9.63
C GLY A 372 -10.46 8.92 -9.76
N GLY A 373 -11.77 8.73 -9.64
CA GLY A 373 -12.44 7.49 -10.00
C GLY A 373 -12.02 6.33 -9.11
N LYS A 374 -11.73 5.16 -9.72
CA LYS A 374 -11.36 3.96 -8.94
C LYS A 374 -10.02 4.13 -8.23
N PHE A 375 -9.12 4.93 -8.79
CA PHE A 375 -7.81 5.18 -8.19
C PHE A 375 -7.95 6.05 -6.94
N GLY A 376 -8.83 7.04 -7.00
CA GLY A 376 -9.12 7.96 -5.90
C GLY A 376 -8.43 9.32 -6.04
N PRO A 377 -8.48 10.15 -4.99
CA PRO A 377 -8.03 11.54 -4.99
C PRO A 377 -6.63 11.79 -5.54
N GLU A 378 -5.72 10.82 -5.47
CA GLU A 378 -4.36 10.93 -6.00
C GLU A 378 -4.32 11.13 -7.53
N GLN A 379 -5.39 10.74 -8.23
CA GLN A 379 -5.59 10.97 -9.65
C GLN A 379 -6.43 12.23 -9.94
N SER A 380 -6.91 12.92 -8.90
CA SER A 380 -7.61 14.20 -9.03
C SER A 380 -6.69 15.28 -9.59
N PRO A 381 -7.21 16.28 -10.34
CA PRO A 381 -6.49 17.52 -10.58
C PRO A 381 -6.05 18.25 -9.30
N LEU A 382 -6.66 17.96 -8.14
CA LEU A 382 -6.26 18.55 -6.85
C LEU A 382 -4.99 17.91 -6.26
N ALA A 383 -4.60 16.71 -6.69
CA ALA A 383 -3.52 15.94 -6.08
C ALA A 383 -2.16 16.67 -6.12
N ALA A 384 -1.80 17.23 -7.28
CA ALA A 384 -0.55 17.98 -7.43
C ALA A 384 -0.46 19.16 -6.44
N THR A 385 -1.57 19.88 -6.26
CA THR A 385 -1.63 20.99 -5.31
C THR A 385 -1.50 20.48 -3.87
N ALA A 386 -2.16 19.38 -3.53
CA ALA A 386 -2.06 18.75 -2.22
C ALA A 386 -0.61 18.34 -1.89
N TYR A 387 0.12 17.73 -2.83
CA TYR A 387 1.53 17.39 -2.65
C TYR A 387 2.40 18.65 -2.41
N LEU A 388 2.20 19.71 -3.21
CA LEU A 388 2.95 20.97 -3.04
C LEU A 388 2.67 21.67 -1.71
N LEU A 389 1.43 21.61 -1.22
CA LEU A 389 1.07 22.11 0.12
C LEU A 389 1.82 21.33 1.22
N GLY A 390 1.94 20.01 1.08
CA GLY A 390 2.73 19.20 2.01
C GLY A 390 4.21 19.53 1.99
N CYS A 391 4.79 19.71 0.81
CA CYS A 391 6.17 20.17 0.66
C CYS A 391 6.38 21.55 1.32
N THR A 392 5.41 22.45 1.20
CA THR A 392 5.46 23.78 1.82
C THR A 392 5.40 23.68 3.34
N ALA A 393 4.46 22.88 3.88
CA ALA A 393 4.36 22.64 5.32
C ALA A 393 5.64 22.05 5.90
N LEU A 394 6.23 21.07 5.22
CA LEU A 394 7.53 20.48 5.57
C LEU A 394 8.65 21.53 5.62
N ALA A 395 8.76 22.36 4.57
CA ALA A 395 9.77 23.42 4.53
C ALA A 395 9.58 24.46 5.65
N LEU A 396 8.34 24.73 6.08
CA LEU A 396 8.05 25.60 7.22
C LEU A 396 8.43 24.97 8.57
N ILE A 397 8.34 23.65 8.70
CA ILE A 397 8.68 22.92 9.94
C ILE A 397 10.20 22.75 10.08
N TYR A 398 10.89 22.32 9.00
CA TYR A 398 12.30 21.92 9.07
C TYR A 398 13.28 22.92 8.42
N GLY A 399 12.79 23.93 7.69
CA GLY A 399 13.66 24.85 6.96
C GLY A 399 14.51 24.14 5.89
N GLY A 400 15.75 24.60 5.73
CA GLY A 400 16.71 24.07 4.74
C GLY A 400 17.83 23.21 5.34
N ASP A 401 17.87 23.03 6.66
CA ASP A 401 19.02 22.45 7.36
C ASP A 401 19.26 20.98 6.98
N GLY A 402 18.18 20.19 6.84
CA GLY A 402 18.29 18.81 6.36
C GLY A 402 18.86 18.74 4.95
N LEU A 403 18.47 19.66 4.06
CA LEU A 403 18.99 19.72 2.70
C LEU A 403 20.48 20.06 2.69
N ALA A 404 20.91 20.98 3.56
CA ALA A 404 22.32 21.31 3.74
C ALA A 404 23.12 20.11 4.25
N MET A 405 22.63 19.42 5.29
CA MET A 405 23.23 18.20 5.82
C MET A 405 23.43 17.14 4.73
N TRP A 406 22.43 16.88 3.89
CA TRP A 406 22.56 15.92 2.80
C TRP A 406 23.59 16.36 1.76
N ARG A 407 23.65 17.64 1.42
CA ARG A 407 24.67 18.18 0.50
C ARG A 407 26.07 18.02 1.08
N ASP A 408 26.25 18.29 2.37
CA ASP A 408 27.55 18.17 3.05
C ASP A 408 27.99 16.71 3.16
N LYS A 409 27.07 15.77 3.40
CA LYS A 409 27.35 14.32 3.37
C LYS A 409 27.80 13.82 1.99
N LEU A 410 27.47 14.55 0.92
CA LEU A 410 27.76 14.19 -0.47
C LEU A 410 28.91 14.99 -1.08
N ALA A 411 29.33 16.08 -0.44
CA ALA A 411 30.45 16.91 -0.89
C ALA A 411 31.75 16.13 -0.78
#